data_AF-A0A851DKQ3-F1
#
_entry.id   AF-A0A851DKQ3-F1
#
_cell.length_a   1.000
_cell.length_b   1.000
_cell.length_c   1.000
_cell.angle_alpha   90.00
_cell.angle_beta   90.00
_cell.angle_gamma   90.00
#
_symmetry.space_group_name_H-M   'P 1'
#
loop_
_entity.id
_entity.type
_entity.pdbx_description
1 polymer ?
#
loop_
_entity_poly.entity_id
_entity_poly.type
_entity_poly.pdbx_seq_one_letter_code
_entity_poly.pdbx_strand_id
1 'polypeptide(L)'
;VLLREVQALTLRRGQYTTARRTAAVPQLQCTGGSAGCSRIPEVVQCYNKGWDGYDVQWQCKADLENTHRFGQIEVSCEGYDYPDDPYILRGSCSLLFRLELTAEGERKAKNYGSFGSNYFQPRKDSSDSGGGAIVVIVLLALAFGVYKLFLSNQQPQQSSGDGDGFSRPSWQSQQAPPPPGFKSSFT
;
A
#
# COMPACT_ATOMS: atom_id res chain seq x y z
N VAL A 1 24.20 -19.60 -34.50
CA VAL A 1 23.15 -20.53 -35.00
C VAL A 1 22.02 -19.69 -35.56
N LEU A 2 21.50 -19.94 -36.77
CA LEU A 2 20.40 -19.12 -37.29
C LEU A 2 19.12 -19.41 -36.49
N LEU A 3 18.48 -18.39 -35.91
CA LEU A 3 17.32 -18.55 -35.02
C LEU A 3 16.18 -19.32 -35.70
N ARG A 4 15.90 -18.98 -36.96
CA ARG A 4 14.83 -19.60 -37.76
C ARG A 4 15.03 -21.11 -37.99
N GLU A 5 16.25 -21.61 -37.94
CA GLU A 5 16.58 -23.02 -38.16
C GLU A 5 16.61 -23.85 -36.86
N VAL A 6 16.46 -23.20 -35.70
CA VAL A 6 16.38 -23.91 -34.43
C VAL A 6 15.07 -24.70 -34.40
N GLN A 7 15.17 -26.02 -34.27
CA GLN A 7 14.00 -26.91 -34.30
C GLN A 7 13.27 -26.96 -32.95
N ALA A 8 14.04 -27.03 -31.86
CA ALA A 8 13.50 -27.14 -30.52
C ALA A 8 14.45 -26.57 -29.47
N LEU A 9 13.88 -26.17 -28.34
CA LEU A 9 14.57 -25.72 -27.14
C LEU A 9 14.10 -26.58 -25.98
N THR A 10 15.03 -26.96 -25.10
CA THR A 10 14.72 -27.59 -23.81
C THR A 10 15.27 -26.69 -22.72
N LEU A 11 14.36 -26.06 -21.98
CA LEU A 11 14.65 -25.06 -20.97
C LEU A 11 14.35 -25.64 -19.60
N ARG A 12 15.24 -25.40 -18.62
CA ARG A 12 15.18 -26.07 -17.31
C ARG A 12 15.13 -25.06 -16.18
N ARG A 13 14.35 -25.36 -15.15
CA ARG A 13 14.27 -24.54 -13.94
C ARG A 13 15.61 -24.55 -13.21
N GLY A 14 16.02 -23.39 -12.69
CA GLY A 14 17.29 -23.23 -11.99
C GLY A 14 18.54 -23.24 -12.87
N GLN A 15 18.40 -23.47 -14.18
CA GLN A 15 19.49 -23.31 -15.13
C GLN A 15 19.51 -21.90 -15.70
N TYR A 16 20.71 -21.44 -16.05
CA TYR A 16 20.93 -20.13 -16.65
C TYR A 16 21.29 -20.26 -18.14
N THR A 17 21.03 -19.20 -18.89
CA THR A 17 21.44 -19.08 -20.28
C THR A 17 22.95 -18.91 -20.37
N THR A 18 23.55 -19.35 -21.48
CA THR A 18 24.89 -18.86 -21.84
C THR A 18 24.78 -17.39 -22.22
N ALA A 19 25.79 -16.59 -21.90
CA ALA A 19 25.82 -15.20 -22.32
C ALA A 19 27.20 -14.78 -22.79
N ARG A 20 27.26 -13.84 -23.73
CA ARG A 20 28.52 -13.27 -24.25
C ARG A 20 28.59 -11.77 -24.02
N ARG A 21 27.55 -11.04 -24.40
CA ARG A 21 27.47 -9.58 -24.33
C ARG A 21 26.60 -9.11 -23.18
N THR A 22 25.60 -9.89 -22.80
CA THR A 22 24.67 -9.60 -21.71
C THR A 22 24.97 -10.46 -20.48
N ALA A 23 24.28 -10.21 -19.38
CA ALA A 23 24.34 -11.09 -18.22
C ALA A 23 23.52 -12.37 -18.49
N ALA A 24 24.00 -13.50 -17.97
CA ALA A 24 23.24 -14.74 -17.98
C ALA A 24 21.92 -14.57 -17.21
N VAL A 25 20.83 -15.05 -17.78
CA VAL A 25 19.48 -14.99 -17.19
C VAL A 25 18.94 -16.40 -16.93
N PRO A 26 17.96 -16.59 -16.03
CA PRO A 26 17.32 -17.88 -15.89
C PRO A 26 16.68 -18.34 -17.21
N GLN A 27 16.79 -19.63 -17.54
CA GLN A 27 16.18 -20.19 -18.75
C GLN A 27 14.65 -20.14 -18.71
N LEU A 28 14.06 -20.22 -17.52
CA LEU A 28 12.62 -20.12 -17.29
C LEU A 28 12.33 -18.90 -16.40
N GLN A 29 11.61 -17.92 -16.94
CA GLN A 29 11.30 -16.66 -16.28
C GLN A 29 9.78 -16.48 -16.16
N CYS A 30 9.25 -16.71 -14.97
CA CYS A 30 7.84 -16.48 -14.70
C CYS A 30 7.57 -15.01 -14.40
N THR A 31 6.68 -14.36 -15.16
CA THR A 31 6.33 -12.94 -15.02
C THR A 31 5.00 -12.71 -14.29
N GLY A 32 4.46 -13.75 -13.65
CA GLY A 32 3.21 -13.71 -12.88
C GLY A 32 2.08 -14.49 -13.56
N GLY A 33 0.86 -13.98 -13.42
CA GLY A 33 -0.37 -14.64 -13.88
C GLY A 33 -1.31 -14.96 -12.72
N SER A 34 -2.54 -15.36 -13.01
CA SER A 34 -3.56 -15.66 -11.99
C SER A 34 -3.18 -16.84 -11.07
N ALA A 35 -2.29 -17.73 -11.50
CA ALA A 35 -1.76 -18.80 -10.66
C ALA A 35 -0.48 -18.41 -9.89
N GLY A 36 0.09 -17.23 -10.16
CA GLY A 36 1.39 -16.82 -9.64
C GLY A 36 2.55 -17.68 -10.16
N CYS A 37 3.70 -17.59 -9.50
CA CYS A 37 4.95 -18.23 -9.93
C CYS A 37 5.45 -19.33 -8.99
N SER A 38 4.58 -19.87 -8.13
CA SER A 38 4.97 -20.89 -7.13
C SER A 38 5.11 -22.29 -7.71
N ARG A 39 4.37 -22.62 -8.79
CA ARG A 39 4.35 -23.96 -9.42
C ARG A 39 4.92 -23.92 -10.83
N ILE A 40 6.17 -23.46 -10.94
CA ILE A 40 6.90 -23.45 -12.22
C ILE A 40 7.35 -24.88 -12.57
N PRO A 41 7.12 -25.35 -13.82
CA PRO A 41 7.57 -26.67 -14.24
C PRO A 41 9.10 -26.81 -14.23
N GLU A 42 9.60 -28.03 -14.01
CA GLU A 42 11.05 -28.31 -14.04
C GLU A 42 11.66 -28.14 -15.45
N VAL A 43 10.90 -28.52 -16.47
CA VAL A 43 11.34 -28.54 -17.86
C VAL A 43 10.22 -28.04 -18.76
N VAL A 44 10.59 -27.16 -19.70
CA VAL A 44 9.71 -26.73 -20.79
C VAL A 44 10.38 -27.06 -22.12
N GLN A 45 9.63 -27.68 -23.02
CA GLN A 45 10.07 -27.95 -24.38
C GLN A 45 9.34 -27.01 -25.35
N CYS A 46 10.09 -26.17 -26.04
CA CYS A 46 9.56 -25.30 -27.07
C CYS A 46 9.94 -25.84 -28.45
N TYR A 47 8.98 -25.87 -29.35
CA TYR A 47 9.13 -26.36 -30.71
C TYR A 47 8.87 -25.23 -31.68
N ASN A 48 9.74 -25.11 -32.68
CA ASN A 48 9.53 -24.19 -33.78
C ASN A 48 8.39 -24.73 -34.67
N LYS A 49 7.33 -23.93 -34.83
CA LYS A 49 6.14 -24.26 -35.64
C LYS A 49 6.14 -23.55 -36.98
N GLY A 50 7.13 -22.73 -37.26
CA GLY A 50 7.26 -22.00 -38.52
C GLY A 50 7.73 -20.57 -38.31
N TRP A 51 7.66 -19.81 -39.39
CA TRP A 51 8.05 -18.41 -39.49
C TRP A 51 6.91 -17.65 -40.13
N ASP A 52 6.49 -16.53 -39.55
CA ASP A 52 5.35 -15.74 -40.02
C ASP A 52 5.73 -14.60 -40.98
N GLY A 53 7.02 -14.42 -41.23
CA GLY A 53 7.58 -13.30 -42.01
C GLY A 53 8.47 -12.39 -41.16
N TYR A 54 8.25 -12.36 -39.84
CA TYR A 54 8.95 -11.50 -38.89
C TYR A 54 9.66 -12.30 -37.79
N ASP A 55 8.98 -13.29 -37.21
CA ASP A 55 9.48 -14.05 -36.06
C ASP A 55 9.17 -15.56 -36.12
N VAL A 56 9.93 -16.33 -35.34
CA VAL A 56 9.69 -17.77 -35.16
C VAL A 56 8.44 -17.98 -34.32
N GLN A 57 7.54 -18.82 -34.79
CA GLN A 57 6.33 -19.20 -34.09
C GLN A 57 6.62 -20.37 -33.16
N TRP A 58 6.78 -20.09 -31.86
CA TRP A 58 7.09 -21.09 -30.86
C TRP A 58 5.84 -21.73 -30.23
N GLN A 59 5.83 -23.05 -30.13
CA GLN A 59 4.90 -23.78 -29.28
C GLN A 59 5.65 -24.40 -28.10
N CYS A 60 5.39 -23.92 -26.89
CA CYS A 60 5.98 -24.45 -25.66
C CYS A 60 5.02 -25.41 -24.94
N LYS A 61 5.56 -26.52 -24.45
CA LYS A 61 4.84 -27.56 -23.70
C LYS A 61 5.63 -27.92 -22.44
N ALA A 62 4.90 -28.21 -21.37
CA ALA A 62 5.46 -28.67 -20.11
C ALA A 62 4.45 -29.57 -19.40
N ASP A 63 4.93 -30.31 -18.41
CA ASP A 63 4.06 -31.04 -17.49
C ASP A 63 3.50 -30.06 -16.46
N LEU A 64 2.20 -29.77 -16.57
CA LEU A 64 1.46 -28.87 -15.71
C LEU A 64 0.22 -29.60 -15.21
N GLU A 65 -0.14 -29.35 -13.95
CA GLU A 65 -1.42 -29.82 -13.41
C GLU A 65 -2.58 -29.25 -14.23
N ASN A 66 -3.70 -29.98 -14.29
CA ASN A 66 -4.93 -29.54 -14.96
C ASN A 66 -5.51 -28.22 -14.43
N THR A 67 -5.04 -27.75 -13.27
CA THR A 67 -5.39 -26.48 -12.64
C THR A 67 -4.60 -25.29 -13.20
N HIS A 68 -3.55 -25.52 -13.98
CA HIS A 68 -2.65 -24.50 -14.51
C HIS A 68 -2.52 -24.60 -16.03
N ARG A 69 -2.23 -23.48 -16.68
CA ARG A 69 -1.87 -23.40 -18.09
C ARG A 69 -0.89 -22.25 -18.31
N PHE A 70 -0.14 -22.33 -19.41
CA PHE A 70 0.60 -21.16 -19.88
C PHE A 70 -0.38 -20.07 -20.33
N GLY A 71 -0.12 -18.84 -19.90
CA GLY A 71 -0.73 -17.63 -20.44
C GLY A 71 0.10 -17.11 -21.61
N GLN A 72 0.45 -15.82 -21.56
CA GLN A 72 1.41 -15.25 -22.50
C GLN A 72 2.77 -15.94 -22.36
N ILE A 73 3.40 -16.25 -23.49
CA ILE A 73 4.74 -16.82 -23.58
C ILE A 73 5.57 -16.02 -24.58
N GLU A 74 6.88 -15.96 -24.36
CA GLU A 74 7.85 -15.31 -25.25
C GLU A 74 9.20 -16.03 -25.13
N VAL A 75 9.73 -16.47 -26.27
CA VAL A 75 11.08 -17.04 -26.34
C VAL A 75 12.02 -15.93 -26.77
N SER A 76 13.06 -15.69 -25.98
CA SER A 76 14.07 -14.66 -26.26
C SER A 76 15.46 -15.27 -26.22
N CYS A 77 16.26 -15.02 -27.26
CA CYS A 77 17.64 -15.52 -27.41
C CYS A 77 18.59 -14.33 -27.60
N GLU A 78 19.84 -14.47 -27.17
CA GLU A 78 20.86 -13.44 -27.41
C GLU A 78 21.34 -13.49 -28.87
N GLY A 79 21.18 -12.39 -29.59
CA GLY A 79 21.79 -12.20 -30.91
C GLY A 79 23.33 -12.25 -30.83
N TYR A 80 23.96 -12.86 -31.83
CA TYR A 80 25.36 -13.27 -31.75
C TYR A 80 26.32 -12.07 -31.76
N ASP A 81 26.14 -11.15 -32.71
CA ASP A 81 26.96 -9.96 -32.85
C ASP A 81 26.26 -8.67 -32.36
N TYR A 82 24.92 -8.60 -32.42
CA TYR A 82 24.08 -7.46 -31.98
C TYR A 82 22.67 -7.91 -31.54
N PRO A 83 21.86 -7.08 -30.87
CA PRO A 83 20.60 -7.52 -30.24
C PRO A 83 19.59 -8.21 -31.17
N ASP A 84 19.42 -7.69 -32.40
CA ASP A 84 18.45 -8.20 -33.38
C ASP A 84 19.12 -9.04 -34.50
N ASP A 85 20.24 -9.69 -34.17
CA ASP A 85 20.97 -10.54 -35.12
C ASP A 85 20.16 -11.81 -35.43
N PRO A 86 19.91 -12.15 -36.71
CA PRO A 86 19.26 -13.40 -37.09
C PRO A 86 20.00 -14.64 -36.56
N TYR A 87 21.32 -14.53 -36.39
CA TYR A 87 22.13 -15.52 -35.71
C TYR A 87 22.15 -15.28 -34.21
N ILE A 88 21.92 -16.35 -33.46
CA ILE A 88 21.92 -16.33 -31.99
C ILE A 88 23.10 -17.11 -31.41
N LEU A 89 23.46 -16.74 -30.19
CA LEU A 89 24.41 -17.49 -29.36
C LEU A 89 23.79 -18.82 -28.90
N ARG A 90 24.53 -19.92 -29.08
CA ARG A 90 24.05 -21.26 -28.69
C ARG A 90 23.87 -21.34 -27.17
N GLY A 91 22.67 -21.73 -26.72
CA GLY A 91 22.35 -21.88 -25.30
C GLY A 91 21.90 -20.58 -24.62
N SER A 92 21.73 -19.50 -25.38
CA SER A 92 21.34 -18.19 -24.86
C SER A 92 19.82 -17.99 -24.73
N CYS A 93 19.02 -18.91 -25.26
CA CYS A 93 17.56 -18.77 -25.26
C CYS A 93 16.96 -18.98 -23.87
N SER A 94 15.98 -18.14 -23.54
CA SER A 94 15.14 -18.23 -22.36
C SER A 94 13.66 -18.12 -22.75
N LEU A 95 12.79 -18.57 -21.84
CA LEU A 95 11.34 -18.47 -21.97
C LEU A 95 10.82 -17.55 -20.87
N LEU A 96 10.23 -16.44 -21.26
CA LEU A 96 9.38 -15.62 -20.42
C LEU A 96 7.95 -16.15 -20.53
N PHE A 97 7.29 -16.37 -19.41
CA PHE A 97 5.93 -16.89 -19.43
C PHE A 97 5.11 -16.41 -18.23
N ARG A 98 3.79 -16.39 -18.41
CA ARG A 98 2.82 -16.27 -17.33
C ARG A 98 2.17 -17.61 -17.05
N LEU A 99 1.84 -17.87 -15.78
CA LEU A 99 1.11 -19.06 -15.37
C LEU A 99 -0.30 -18.66 -14.94
N GLU A 100 -1.29 -19.19 -15.64
CA GLU A 100 -2.70 -18.87 -15.43
C GLU A 100 -3.44 -20.07 -14.86
N LEU A 101 -4.44 -19.81 -14.02
CA LEU A 101 -5.35 -20.85 -13.55
C LEU A 101 -6.26 -21.27 -14.71
N THR A 102 -6.55 -22.57 -14.79
CA THR A 102 -7.64 -23.07 -15.63
C THR A 102 -8.98 -22.84 -14.94
N ALA A 103 -10.08 -23.05 -15.66
CA ALA A 103 -11.42 -22.98 -15.05
C ALA A 103 -11.55 -23.93 -13.84
N GLU A 104 -10.86 -25.07 -13.87
CA GLU A 104 -10.80 -26.02 -12.75
C GLU A 104 -9.96 -25.47 -11.58
N GLY A 105 -8.82 -24.85 -11.89
CA GLY A 105 -7.97 -24.17 -10.90
C GLY A 105 -8.71 -23.03 -10.20
N GLU A 106 -9.42 -22.19 -10.96
CA GLU A 106 -10.24 -21.10 -10.42
C GLU A 106 -11.37 -21.60 -9.52
N ARG A 107 -12.08 -22.65 -9.93
CA ARG A 107 -13.13 -23.28 -9.10
C ARG A 107 -12.56 -23.81 -7.79
N LYS A 108 -11.41 -24.50 -7.83
CA LYS A 108 -10.75 -24.98 -6.61
C LYS A 108 -10.31 -23.83 -5.72
N ALA A 109 -9.66 -22.79 -6.28
CA ALA A 109 -9.23 -21.61 -5.52
C ALA A 109 -10.41 -20.91 -4.83
N LYS A 110 -11.55 -20.76 -5.52
CA LYS A 110 -12.78 -20.21 -4.94
C LYS A 110 -13.36 -21.09 -3.84
N ASN A 111 -13.35 -22.41 -4.00
CA ASN A 111 -13.83 -23.33 -2.96
C ASN A 111 -13.00 -23.23 -1.68
N TYR A 112 -11.66 -23.20 -1.80
CA TYR A 112 -10.79 -22.97 -0.64
C TYR A 112 -10.97 -21.57 -0.04
N GLY A 113 -11.21 -20.54 -0.87
CA GLY A 113 -11.55 -19.19 -0.39
C GLY A 113 -12.91 -19.09 0.30
N SER A 114 -13.88 -19.95 -0.07
CA SER A 114 -15.22 -19.97 0.51
C SER A 114 -15.23 -20.58 1.93
N PHE A 115 -14.36 -21.56 2.20
CA PHE A 115 -14.18 -22.11 3.56
C PHE A 115 -13.45 -21.15 4.53
N GLY A 116 -12.86 -20.06 4.03
CA GLY A 116 -12.16 -19.05 4.83
C GLY A 116 -12.98 -17.79 5.16
N SER A 117 -14.25 -17.73 4.76
CA SER A 117 -15.08 -16.52 4.89
C SER A 117 -15.68 -16.27 6.29
N ASN A 118 -15.06 -16.76 7.38
CA ASN A 118 -15.60 -16.54 8.73
C ASN A 118 -14.63 -15.96 9.78
N TYR A 119 -13.45 -15.45 9.40
CA TYR A 119 -12.52 -14.90 10.40
C TYR A 119 -11.82 -13.58 10.06
N PHE A 120 -12.34 -12.80 9.11
CA PHE A 120 -12.07 -11.37 9.06
C PHE A 120 -13.37 -10.62 8.76
N GLN A 121 -14.27 -10.60 9.75
CA GLN A 121 -15.00 -9.36 9.98
C GLN A 121 -13.92 -8.34 10.38
N PRO A 122 -13.67 -7.24 9.64
CA PRO A 122 -13.21 -6.07 10.33
C PRO A 122 -14.33 -5.79 11.33
N ARG A 123 -14.07 -6.06 12.62
CA ARG A 123 -14.82 -5.34 13.64
C ARG A 123 -14.62 -3.89 13.24
N LYS A 124 -15.68 -3.31 12.69
CA LYS A 124 -15.89 -1.89 12.75
C LYS A 124 -16.07 -1.67 14.24
N ASP A 125 -14.95 -1.53 14.94
CA ASP A 125 -14.91 -0.88 16.23
C ASP A 125 -15.36 0.54 15.91
N SER A 126 -16.68 0.72 15.87
CA SER A 126 -17.28 1.97 16.28
C SER A 126 -16.72 2.18 17.68
N SER A 127 -15.62 2.93 17.73
CA SER A 127 -15.08 3.50 18.94
C SER A 127 -16.21 4.33 19.52
N ASP A 128 -17.04 3.69 20.35
CA ASP A 128 -18.00 4.37 21.16
C ASP A 128 -17.16 5.14 22.17
N SER A 129 -17.01 6.42 21.84
CA SER A 129 -16.23 7.44 22.50
C SER A 129 -16.84 7.76 23.87
N GLY A 130 -16.80 6.79 24.78
CA GLY A 130 -17.11 6.98 26.19
C GLY A 130 -15.85 7.15 27.05
N GLY A 131 -14.79 6.38 26.76
CA GLY A 131 -13.56 6.38 27.57
C GLY A 131 -12.58 7.51 27.22
N GLY A 132 -12.42 7.80 25.92
CA GLY A 132 -11.45 8.82 25.45
C GLY A 132 -11.84 10.24 25.85
N ALA A 133 -13.14 10.57 25.81
CA ALA A 133 -13.65 11.87 26.24
C ALA A 133 -13.43 12.09 27.75
N ILE A 134 -13.63 11.06 28.58
CA ILE A 134 -13.40 11.14 30.03
C ILE A 134 -11.91 11.38 30.31
N VAL A 135 -11.00 10.67 29.63
CA VAL A 135 -9.55 10.87 29.82
C VAL A 135 -9.13 12.29 29.41
N VAL A 136 -9.63 12.80 28.28
CA VAL A 136 -9.33 14.18 27.85
C VAL A 136 -9.89 15.22 28.83
N ILE A 137 -11.11 15.03 29.34
CA ILE A 137 -11.71 15.93 30.34
C ILE A 137 -10.90 15.90 31.65
N VAL A 138 -10.48 14.72 32.12
CA VAL A 138 -9.65 14.59 33.33
C VAL A 138 -8.30 15.27 33.13
N LEU A 139 -7.65 15.08 31.98
CA LEU A 139 -6.38 15.74 31.67
C LEU A 139 -6.51 17.27 31.61
N LEU A 140 -7.59 17.79 31.02
CA LEU A 140 -7.87 19.23 31.00
C LEU A 140 -8.16 19.78 32.39
N ALA A 141 -8.89 19.05 33.23
CA ALA A 141 -9.16 19.44 34.61
C ALA A 141 -7.88 19.44 35.47
N LEU A 142 -7.01 18.44 35.31
CA LEU A 142 -5.70 18.40 35.97
C LEU A 142 -4.80 19.54 35.48
N ALA A 143 -4.73 19.78 34.18
CA ALA A 143 -3.97 20.89 33.61
C ALA A 143 -4.48 22.26 34.12
N PHE A 144 -5.80 22.44 34.20
CA PHE A 144 -6.40 23.65 34.76
C PHE A 144 -6.15 23.81 36.26
N GLY A 145 -6.21 22.70 37.03
CA GLY A 145 -5.85 22.68 38.44
C GLY A 145 -4.41 23.09 38.66
N VAL A 146 -3.48 22.50 37.90
CA VAL A 146 -2.06 22.86 37.90
C VAL A 146 -1.86 24.32 37.49
N TYR A 147 -2.50 24.79 36.42
CA TYR A 147 -2.46 26.19 35.98
C TYR A 147 -2.94 27.17 37.07
N LYS A 148 -4.05 26.87 37.74
CA LYS A 148 -4.54 27.66 38.87
C LYS A 148 -3.61 27.60 40.08
N LEU A 149 -2.97 26.47 40.33
CA LEU A 149 -2.02 26.30 41.42
C LEU A 149 -0.72 27.09 41.14
N PHE A 150 -0.25 27.11 39.89
CA PHE A 150 0.87 27.95 39.44
C PHE A 150 0.53 29.46 39.45
N LEU A 151 -0.70 29.85 39.12
CA LEU A 151 -1.16 31.24 39.22
C LEU A 151 -1.41 31.70 40.66
N SER A 152 -1.84 30.79 41.54
CA SER A 152 -2.02 31.11 42.97
C SER A 152 -0.69 31.15 43.72
N ASN A 153 0.36 30.52 43.18
CA ASN A 153 1.72 30.58 43.68
C ASN A 153 2.51 31.79 43.14
N GLN A 154 1.88 32.66 42.33
CA GLN A 154 2.33 34.02 42.07
C GLN A 154 1.49 35.01 42.90
N GLN A 155 1.67 34.96 44.21
CA GLN A 155 1.58 36.17 45.01
C GLN A 155 2.96 36.83 45.02
N PRO A 156 3.16 37.98 44.38
CA PRO A 156 4.20 38.90 44.82
C PRO A 156 3.70 39.58 46.10
N GLN A 157 4.42 39.33 47.18
CA GLN A 157 4.40 40.15 48.38
C GLN A 157 5.21 41.43 48.12
N GLN A 158 4.79 42.55 48.74
CA GLN A 158 5.55 43.80 49.03
C GLN A 158 5.65 44.84 47.90
N SER A 159 5.60 46.16 48.11
CA SER A 159 5.33 47.04 49.28
C SER A 159 5.44 48.52 48.82
N SER A 160 4.69 49.44 49.49
CA SER A 160 5.01 50.87 49.77
C SER A 160 5.11 51.87 48.59
N GLY A 161 4.62 53.12 48.59
CA GLY A 161 3.85 54.02 49.47
C GLY A 161 3.13 55.05 48.54
N ASP A 162 2.26 55.98 48.90
CA ASP A 162 2.24 56.95 50.01
C ASP A 162 0.82 57.56 50.14
N GLY A 163 0.59 58.37 51.19
CA GLY A 163 -0.64 59.05 51.68
C GLY A 163 -1.74 59.45 50.69
N ASP A 164 -3.03 59.56 51.06
CA ASP A 164 -3.61 60.15 52.26
C ASP A 164 -5.03 59.54 52.47
N GLY A 165 -5.44 59.15 53.68
CA GLY A 165 -6.17 60.04 54.57
C GLY A 165 -7.63 60.27 54.11
N PHE A 166 -8.60 59.54 54.67
CA PHE A 166 -9.76 60.10 55.40
C PHE A 166 -10.76 59.02 55.83
N SER A 167 -11.32 59.27 57.01
CA SER A 167 -12.12 58.38 57.83
C SER A 167 -13.59 58.24 57.37
N ARG A 168 -14.13 57.04 57.64
CA ARG A 168 -15.55 56.64 57.82
C ARG A 168 -16.51 57.77 58.29
N PRO A 169 -17.83 57.73 57.98
CA PRO A 169 -18.74 56.68 58.51
C PRO A 169 -19.90 56.27 57.57
N SER A 170 -20.32 55.00 57.56
CA SER A 170 -21.44 54.39 58.31
C SER A 170 -22.86 54.58 57.72
N TRP A 171 -23.51 53.42 57.48
CA TRP A 171 -24.96 53.15 57.46
C TRP A 171 -25.84 53.57 56.26
N GLN A 172 -26.76 52.63 55.97
CA GLN A 172 -28.13 52.78 55.43
C GLN A 172 -28.25 52.98 53.91
N SER A 173 -28.69 51.98 53.14
CA SER A 173 -30.05 51.40 52.99
C SER A 173 -30.82 52.04 51.84
N GLN A 174 -31.55 51.17 51.12
CA GLN A 174 -32.78 51.45 50.36
C GLN A 174 -32.66 51.61 48.84
N GLN A 175 -33.45 50.77 48.17
CA GLN A 175 -33.72 50.74 46.74
C GLN A 175 -34.78 51.80 46.36
N ALA A 176 -34.50 52.50 45.25
CA ALA A 176 -35.41 53.25 44.34
C ALA A 176 -36.14 54.50 44.92
N PRO A 177 -36.74 55.43 44.13
CA PRO A 177 -37.00 55.50 42.66
C PRO A 177 -36.69 56.92 42.01
N PRO A 178 -37.08 57.23 40.74
CA PRO A 178 -36.54 58.31 39.88
C PRO A 178 -37.36 59.61 39.89
N PRO A 179 -36.93 60.71 39.20
CA PRO A 179 -37.80 61.43 38.24
C PRO A 179 -36.99 62.15 37.09
N PRO A 180 -37.52 63.13 36.30
CA PRO A 180 -37.73 62.98 34.85
C PRO A 180 -36.97 64.04 33.99
N GLY A 181 -36.97 63.85 32.66
CA GLY A 181 -36.18 64.63 31.70
C GLY A 181 -36.72 66.00 31.27
N PHE A 182 -36.02 66.65 30.33
CA PHE A 182 -36.50 67.74 29.47
C PHE A 182 -35.73 67.70 28.12
N LYS A 183 -36.35 67.49 26.95
CA LYS A 183 -37.09 68.39 25.99
C LYS A 183 -36.15 69.01 24.93
N SER A 184 -36.53 69.42 23.70
CA SER A 184 -37.79 69.77 22.98
C SER A 184 -37.42 69.84 21.48
N SER A 185 -38.02 69.12 20.52
CA SER A 185 -39.37 69.19 19.91
C SER A 185 -39.48 70.11 18.65
N PHE A 186 -39.87 69.47 17.54
CA PHE A 186 -40.55 69.95 16.30
C PHE A 186 -39.89 71.00 15.40
N THR A 187 -39.65 70.62 14.14
CA THR A 187 -40.62 70.79 13.04
C THR A 187 -40.38 69.71 11.99
#